data_AF-A0A6H5GC00-F1
#
_entry.id   AF-A0A6H5GC00-F1
#
_cell.length_a   1.000
_cell.length_b   1.000
_cell.length_c   1.000
_cell.angle_alpha   90.00
_cell.angle_beta   90.00
_cell.angle_gamma   90.00
#
_symmetry.space_group_name_H-M   'P 1'
#
loop_
_entity.id
_entity.type
_entity.pdbx_description
1 polymer ?
#
loop_
_entity_poly.entity_id
_entity_poly.type
_entity_poly.pdbx_seq_one_letter_code
_entity_poly.pdbx_strand_id
1 'polypeptide(L)'
;MESDKEEYSESHIKYGKFVEVLNLTFFVIFSLEILFQFLGLGTVQYFSSHVNKIEFSAHLTRTVDVAMYFCTIYKAEELVSSLSSGDFLLGLKWVLLIRVVRIYVFMTGWLPKFLSMVEKQVEAELMRNYEVGKGYLVSLDKVMRFLSHVTIYENVYSTVKTEIEAERKKVAKVLSIIQKEHPPIAITVKTRHAIRLVTNSIADCISDLKEDGILDLNESAAISESLEKVKDDLREMPM
;
A
#
# COMPACT_ATOMS: atom_id res chain seq x y z
N MET A 1 -53.69 -33.36 22.08
CA MET A 1 -52.92 -32.11 21.87
C MET A 1 -51.49 -32.56 21.69
N GLU A 2 -51.21 -32.94 20.46
CA GLU A 2 -50.08 -33.78 20.09
C GLU A 2 -49.43 -33.09 18.90
N SER A 3 -48.11 -32.86 19.05
CA SER A 3 -47.13 -32.77 17.97
C SER A 3 -47.33 -31.70 16.90
N ASP A 4 -46.84 -30.49 17.20
CA ASP A 4 -46.14 -29.67 16.20
C ASP A 4 -44.63 -29.82 16.42
N LYS A 5 -44.10 -31.01 16.10
CA LYS A 5 -42.67 -31.19 15.85
C LYS A 5 -42.45 -30.80 14.39
N GLU A 6 -42.00 -29.58 14.15
CA GLU A 6 -41.48 -29.17 12.84
C GLU A 6 -40.39 -30.17 12.42
N GLU A 7 -40.69 -31.00 11.43
CA GLU A 7 -39.79 -32.00 10.88
C GLU A 7 -38.70 -31.29 10.07
N TYR A 8 -37.61 -30.89 10.74
CA TYR A 8 -36.44 -30.31 10.10
C TYR A 8 -35.87 -31.31 9.08
N SER A 9 -35.96 -30.97 7.79
CA SER A 9 -35.34 -31.75 6.70
C SER A 9 -33.86 -32.03 7.02
N GLU A 10 -33.41 -33.28 6.80
CA GLU A 10 -32.04 -33.75 7.11
C GLU A 10 -30.94 -32.82 6.57
N SER A 11 -31.21 -32.09 5.48
CA SER A 11 -30.32 -31.09 4.89
C SER A 11 -30.02 -29.92 5.84
N HIS A 12 -31.00 -29.44 6.60
CA HIS A 12 -30.82 -28.33 7.56
C HIS A 12 -30.00 -28.76 8.78
N ILE A 13 -30.18 -30.00 9.23
CA ILE A 13 -29.40 -30.58 10.33
C ILE A 13 -27.94 -30.76 9.91
N LYS A 14 -27.68 -31.24 8.68
CA LYS A 14 -26.33 -31.34 8.12
C LYS A 14 -25.64 -29.98 7.98
N TYR A 15 -26.38 -28.97 7.51
CA TYR A 15 -25.86 -27.59 7.39
C TYR A 15 -25.54 -26.98 8.76
N GLY A 16 -26.42 -27.14 9.75
CA GLY A 16 -26.18 -26.67 11.12
C GLY A 16 -24.91 -27.26 11.73
N LYS A 17 -24.74 -28.58 11.62
CA LYS A 17 -23.53 -29.28 12.09
C LYS A 17 -22.26 -28.77 11.40
N PHE A 18 -22.32 -28.52 10.09
CA PHE A 18 -21.18 -27.99 9.34
C PHE A 18 -20.77 -26.58 9.82
N VAL A 19 -21.75 -25.69 10.04
CA VAL A 19 -21.51 -24.34 10.55
C VAL A 19 -20.92 -24.36 11.97
N GLU A 20 -21.37 -25.27 12.82
CA GLU A 20 -20.86 -25.44 14.18
C GLU A 20 -19.41 -25.96 14.20
N VAL A 21 -19.07 -26.94 13.35
CA VAL A 21 -17.70 -27.43 13.20
C VAL A 21 -16.77 -26.33 12.72
N LEU A 22 -17.19 -25.52 11.75
CA LEU A 22 -16.43 -24.35 11.30
C LEU A 22 -16.25 -23.34 12.44
N ASN A 23 -17.31 -23.06 13.21
CA ASN A 23 -17.24 -22.11 14.31
C ASN A 23 -16.25 -22.54 15.39
N LEU A 24 -16.22 -23.84 15.71
CA LEU A 24 -15.26 -24.44 16.65
C LEU A 24 -13.83 -24.39 16.11
N THR A 25 -13.64 -24.69 14.83
CA THR A 25 -12.34 -24.60 14.15
C THR A 25 -11.78 -23.18 14.22
N PHE A 26 -12.60 -22.18 13.89
CA PHE A 26 -12.22 -20.78 14.01
C PHE A 26 -11.94 -20.38 15.46
N PHE A 27 -12.71 -20.86 16.43
CA PHE A 27 -12.46 -20.58 17.85
C PHE A 27 -11.06 -21.03 18.27
N VAL A 28 -10.65 -22.26 17.93
CA VAL A 28 -9.31 -22.79 18.24
C VAL A 28 -8.22 -21.94 17.60
N ILE A 29 -8.37 -21.58 16.32
CA ILE A 29 -7.39 -20.74 15.61
C ILE A 29 -7.24 -19.37 16.31
N PHE A 30 -8.35 -18.72 16.66
CA PHE A 30 -8.30 -17.42 17.34
C PHE A 30 -7.76 -17.50 18.77
N SER A 31 -8.00 -18.61 19.48
CA SER A 31 -7.39 -18.82 20.80
C SER A 31 -5.87 -18.97 20.69
N LEU A 32 -5.37 -19.65 19.66
CA LEU A 32 -3.93 -19.75 19.39
C LEU A 32 -3.34 -18.39 19.03
N GLU A 33 -4.01 -17.58 18.22
CA GLU A 33 -3.58 -16.23 17.87
C GLU A 33 -3.39 -15.34 19.11
N ILE A 34 -4.38 -15.31 20.00
CA ILE A 34 -4.31 -14.55 21.26
C ILE A 34 -3.18 -15.08 22.16
N LEU A 35 -2.98 -16.40 22.21
CA LEU A 35 -1.89 -17.00 22.98
C LEU A 35 -0.52 -16.58 22.44
N PHE A 36 -0.32 -16.57 21.13
CA PHE A 36 0.90 -16.05 20.51
C PHE A 36 1.10 -14.56 20.77
N GLN A 37 0.03 -13.75 20.70
CA GLN A 37 0.10 -12.32 21.00
C GLN A 37 0.48 -12.05 22.46
N PHE A 38 -0.05 -12.83 23.41
CA PHE A 38 0.35 -12.73 24.82
C PHE A 38 1.80 -13.12 25.05
N LEU A 39 2.29 -14.16 24.39
CA LEU A 39 3.70 -14.60 24.47
C LEU A 39 4.65 -13.58 23.83
N GLY A 40 4.26 -12.95 22.72
CA GLY A 40 5.12 -12.02 21.98
C GLY A 40 5.16 -10.59 22.54
N LEU A 41 4.02 -10.04 22.93
CA LEU A 41 3.90 -8.62 23.34
C LEU A 41 3.90 -8.43 24.87
N GLY A 42 3.56 -9.48 25.64
CA GLY A 42 3.34 -9.40 27.08
C GLY A 42 1.97 -8.81 27.45
N THR A 43 1.43 -9.20 28.61
CA THR A 43 0.06 -8.87 29.04
C THR A 43 -0.19 -7.37 29.19
N VAL A 44 0.79 -6.61 29.67
CA VAL A 44 0.66 -5.16 29.91
C VAL A 44 0.56 -4.38 28.60
N GLN A 45 1.42 -4.69 27.62
CA GLN A 45 1.42 -4.03 26.32
C GLN A 45 0.19 -4.42 25.49
N TYR A 46 -0.24 -5.68 25.61
CA TYR A 46 -1.45 -6.18 24.95
C TYR A 46 -2.70 -5.37 25.34
N PHE A 47 -2.89 -5.11 26.63
CA PHE A 47 -4.01 -4.31 27.13
C PHE A 47 -3.77 -2.78 27.02
N SER A 48 -2.71 -2.32 26.37
CA SER A 48 -2.54 -0.89 26.09
C SER A 48 -3.34 -0.47 24.84
N SER A 49 -3.36 -1.32 23.81
CA SER A 49 -4.08 -1.07 22.55
C SER A 49 -5.59 -1.19 22.71
N HIS A 50 -6.35 -0.16 22.30
CA HIS A 50 -7.81 -0.20 22.27
C HIS A 50 -8.36 -1.28 21.33
N VAL A 51 -7.64 -1.58 20.24
CA VAL A 51 -8.04 -2.62 19.27
C VAL A 51 -7.95 -4.00 19.92
N ASN A 52 -6.86 -4.29 20.62
CA ASN A 52 -6.65 -5.58 21.28
C ASN A 52 -7.65 -5.80 22.43
N LYS A 53 -8.07 -4.73 23.14
CA LYS A 53 -9.15 -4.81 24.14
C LYS A 53 -10.47 -5.26 23.52
N ILE A 54 -10.80 -4.73 22.34
CA ILE A 54 -12.01 -5.06 21.60
C ILE A 54 -11.93 -6.48 21.03
N GLU A 55 -10.77 -6.91 20.53
CA GLU A 55 -10.54 -8.29 20.10
C GLU A 55 -10.71 -9.28 21.26
N PHE A 56 -10.13 -8.98 22.42
CA PHE A 56 -10.23 -9.80 23.61
C PHE A 56 -11.67 -9.92 24.12
N SER A 57 -12.42 -8.82 24.16
CA SER A 57 -13.84 -8.84 24.56
C SER A 57 -14.70 -9.65 23.58
N ALA A 58 -14.46 -9.53 22.27
CA ALA A 58 -15.12 -10.33 21.26
C ALA A 58 -14.76 -11.82 21.34
N HIS A 59 -13.54 -12.17 21.79
CA HIS A 59 -13.15 -13.55 22.04
C HIS A 59 -13.89 -14.13 23.26
N LEU A 60 -14.01 -13.36 24.35
CA LEU A 60 -14.75 -13.76 25.55
C LEU A 60 -16.21 -14.09 25.24
N THR A 61 -16.86 -13.26 24.43
CA THR A 61 -18.21 -13.52 23.92
C THR A 61 -18.32 -14.87 23.21
N ARG A 62 -17.32 -15.23 22.40
CA ARG A 62 -17.29 -16.50 21.65
C ARG A 62 -17.04 -17.70 22.56
N THR A 63 -16.27 -17.53 23.63
CA THR A 63 -16.09 -18.56 24.66
C THR A 63 -17.41 -18.90 25.33
N VAL A 64 -18.26 -17.89 25.59
CA VAL A 64 -19.60 -18.11 26.15
C VAL A 64 -20.49 -18.87 25.16
N ASP A 65 -20.50 -18.49 23.87
CA ASP A 65 -21.24 -19.21 22.82
C ASP A 65 -20.85 -20.69 22.73
N VAL A 66 -19.55 -20.98 22.72
CA VAL A 66 -19.02 -22.35 22.64
C VAL A 66 -19.33 -23.14 23.91
N ALA A 67 -19.22 -22.53 25.10
CA ALA A 67 -19.55 -23.17 26.36
C ALA A 67 -21.04 -23.56 26.43
N MET A 68 -21.94 -22.71 25.94
CA MET A 68 -23.37 -23.05 25.84
C MET A 68 -23.64 -24.19 24.87
N TYR A 69 -22.96 -24.22 23.73
CA TYR A 69 -23.05 -25.35 22.79
C TYR A 69 -22.70 -26.68 23.47
N PHE A 70 -21.60 -26.73 24.23
CA PHE A 70 -21.23 -27.94 24.98
C PHE A 70 -22.23 -28.29 26.09
N CYS A 71 -22.77 -27.31 26.81
CA CYS A 71 -23.81 -27.53 27.83
C CYS A 71 -25.10 -28.12 27.23
N THR A 72 -25.51 -27.69 26.04
CA THR A 72 -26.69 -28.22 25.35
C THR A 72 -26.48 -29.67 24.90
N ILE A 73 -25.32 -29.98 24.33
CA ILE A 73 -24.97 -31.36 23.94
C ILE A 73 -24.98 -32.30 25.14
N TYR A 74 -24.40 -31.87 26.26
CA TYR A 74 -24.31 -32.71 27.47
C TYR A 74 -25.68 -33.01 28.10
N LYS A 75 -26.65 -32.10 27.96
CA LYS A 75 -27.99 -32.24 28.56
C LYS A 75 -28.98 -32.99 27.66
N ALA A 76 -28.84 -32.89 26.35
CA ALA A 76 -29.88 -33.36 25.44
C ALA A 76 -29.60 -34.73 24.82
N GLU A 77 -28.37 -35.26 24.85
CA GLU A 77 -27.88 -36.42 24.05
C GLU A 77 -28.13 -36.31 22.53
N GLU A 78 -28.96 -35.38 22.08
CA GLU A 78 -29.19 -34.95 20.72
C GLU A 78 -28.61 -33.56 20.47
N LEU A 79 -28.11 -33.39 19.25
CA LEU A 79 -27.47 -32.18 18.75
C LEU A 79 -28.56 -31.18 18.32
N VAL A 80 -29.34 -30.70 19.29
CA VAL A 80 -30.32 -29.63 19.03
C VAL A 80 -29.54 -28.33 18.84
N SER A 81 -29.68 -27.74 17.65
CA SER A 81 -29.07 -26.45 17.34
C SER A 81 -29.41 -25.43 18.43
N SER A 82 -28.40 -24.69 18.90
CA SER A 82 -28.54 -23.61 19.91
C SER A 82 -29.39 -22.42 19.40
N LEU A 83 -30.17 -22.61 18.33
CA LEU A 83 -31.06 -21.64 17.71
C LEU A 83 -32.54 -21.84 18.08
N SER A 84 -32.90 -22.98 18.70
CA SER A 84 -34.29 -23.46 18.80
C SER A 84 -34.96 -23.32 20.18
N SER A 85 -34.26 -22.93 21.25
CA SER A 85 -34.80 -22.99 22.63
C SER A 85 -34.97 -21.63 23.37
N GLY A 86 -36.18 -21.06 23.39
CA GLY A 86 -36.64 -20.07 24.40
C GLY A 86 -36.09 -18.63 24.35
N ASP A 87 -36.80 -17.70 24.99
CA ASP A 87 -36.58 -16.24 25.00
C ASP A 87 -35.16 -15.80 25.43
N PHE A 88 -34.45 -16.63 26.21
CA PHE A 88 -33.07 -16.42 26.62
C PHE A 88 -32.08 -16.42 25.43
N LEU A 89 -32.32 -17.24 24.41
CA LEU A 89 -31.48 -17.28 23.20
C LEU A 89 -31.68 -16.05 22.31
N LEU A 90 -32.82 -15.36 22.42
CA LEU A 90 -33.09 -14.17 21.63
C LEU A 90 -32.18 -13.00 22.06
N GLY A 91 -31.97 -12.83 23.37
CA GLY A 91 -30.97 -11.90 23.93
C GLY A 91 -29.54 -12.25 23.48
N LEU A 92 -29.26 -13.53 23.34
CA LEU A 92 -27.96 -14.03 22.90
C LEU A 92 -27.70 -13.82 21.40
N LYS A 93 -28.76 -13.80 20.58
CA LYS A 93 -28.66 -13.42 19.16
C LYS A 93 -28.22 -11.96 18.97
N TRP A 94 -28.55 -11.05 19.91
CA TRP A 94 -28.02 -9.68 19.88
C TRP A 94 -26.52 -9.63 20.15
N VAL A 95 -26.03 -10.50 21.02
CA VAL A 95 -24.60 -10.66 21.30
C VAL A 95 -23.83 -11.15 20.05
N LEU A 96 -24.47 -11.89 19.15
CA LEU A 96 -23.88 -12.27 17.85
C LEU A 96 -23.61 -11.07 16.93
N LEU A 97 -24.30 -9.93 17.09
CA LEU A 97 -24.02 -8.71 16.32
C LEU A 97 -22.66 -8.09 16.66
N ILE A 98 -22.04 -8.44 17.81
CA ILE A 98 -20.64 -8.11 18.12
C ILE A 98 -19.68 -8.67 17.06
N ARG A 99 -20.08 -9.70 16.29
CA ARG A 99 -19.28 -10.20 15.15
C ARG A 99 -19.00 -9.12 14.10
N VAL A 100 -19.86 -8.11 13.96
CA VAL A 100 -19.65 -6.96 13.05
C VAL A 100 -18.44 -6.13 13.47
N VAL A 101 -18.11 -6.08 14.76
CA VAL A 101 -16.91 -5.40 15.28
C VAL A 101 -15.62 -6.00 14.72
N ARG A 102 -15.63 -7.26 14.26
CA ARG A 102 -14.48 -7.87 13.60
C ARG A 102 -14.19 -7.27 12.23
N ILE A 103 -15.20 -6.75 11.52
CA ILE A 103 -14.98 -6.04 10.26
C ILE A 103 -14.19 -4.77 10.55
N TYR A 104 -14.47 -4.09 11.66
CA TYR A 104 -13.69 -2.93 12.10
C TYR A 104 -12.24 -3.32 12.43
N VAL A 105 -12.02 -4.40 13.18
CA VAL A 105 -10.67 -4.92 13.46
C VAL A 105 -9.92 -5.26 12.18
N PHE A 106 -10.55 -6.00 11.26
CA PHE A 106 -9.97 -6.34 9.96
C PHE A 106 -9.64 -5.07 9.16
N MET A 107 -10.52 -4.06 9.20
CA MET A 107 -10.27 -2.77 8.57
C MET A 107 -9.05 -2.09 9.18
N THR A 108 -8.87 -2.10 10.51
CA THR A 108 -7.69 -1.49 11.14
C THR A 108 -6.38 -2.16 10.75
N GLY A 109 -6.38 -3.47 10.51
CA GLY A 109 -5.21 -4.20 10.02
C GLY A 109 -4.95 -4.03 8.52
N TRP A 110 -6.01 -3.88 7.72
CA TRP A 110 -5.90 -3.72 6.27
C TRP A 110 -5.61 -2.28 5.84
N LEU A 111 -6.15 -1.29 6.58
CA LEU A 111 -5.98 0.15 6.34
C LEU A 111 -4.51 0.59 6.18
N PRO A 112 -3.55 0.22 7.04
CA PRO A 112 -2.15 0.63 6.85
C PRO A 112 -1.54 0.06 5.56
N LYS A 113 -1.92 -1.16 5.16
CA LYS A 113 -1.46 -1.76 3.90
C LYS A 113 -2.05 -1.03 2.70
N PHE A 114 -3.33 -0.68 2.77
CA PHE A 114 -3.99 0.09 1.72
C PHE A 114 -3.42 1.50 1.62
N LEU A 115 -3.23 2.19 2.74
CA LEU A 115 -2.62 3.52 2.79
C LEU A 115 -1.21 3.51 2.22
N SER A 116 -0.35 2.57 2.62
CA SER A 116 1.00 2.46 2.06
C SER A 116 1.02 2.10 0.58
N MET A 117 0.02 1.37 0.09
CA MET A 117 -0.13 1.11 -1.35
C MET A 117 -0.49 2.38 -2.12
N VAL A 118 -1.43 3.18 -1.60
CA VAL A 118 -1.82 4.47 -2.19
C VAL A 118 -0.65 5.45 -2.13
N GLU A 119 0.05 5.51 -1.00
CA GLU A 119 1.22 6.38 -0.80
C GLU A 119 2.29 6.11 -1.86
N LYS A 120 2.61 4.84 -2.13
CA LYS A 120 3.55 4.47 -3.21
C LYS A 120 3.10 4.93 -4.60
N GLN A 121 1.81 4.82 -4.89
CA GLN A 121 1.28 5.28 -6.19
C GLN A 121 1.37 6.80 -6.30
N VAL A 122 1.06 7.52 -5.23
CA VAL A 122 1.16 8.98 -5.16
C VAL A 122 2.61 9.42 -5.32
N GLU A 123 3.56 8.76 -4.64
CA GLU A 123 4.98 9.06 -4.76
C GLU A 123 5.51 8.86 -6.19
N ALA A 124 5.15 7.75 -6.85
CA ALA A 124 5.56 7.47 -8.23
C ALA A 124 5.00 8.49 -9.23
N GLU A 125 3.72 8.86 -9.08
CA GLU A 125 3.11 9.91 -9.90
C GLU A 125 3.76 11.27 -9.64
N LEU A 126 4.06 11.58 -8.39
CA LEU A 126 4.69 12.82 -7.99
C LEU A 126 6.12 12.92 -8.54
N MET A 127 6.89 11.84 -8.55
CA MET A 127 8.21 11.79 -9.18
C MET A 127 8.13 12.03 -10.69
N ARG A 128 7.21 11.36 -11.39
CA ARG A 128 6.98 11.58 -12.82
C ARG A 128 6.63 13.04 -13.11
N ASN A 129 5.73 13.63 -12.34
CA ASN A 129 5.32 15.02 -12.50
C ASN A 129 6.47 15.99 -12.20
N TYR A 130 7.33 15.66 -11.22
CA TYR A 130 8.52 16.44 -10.92
C TYR A 130 9.53 16.41 -12.08
N GLU A 131 9.81 15.24 -12.65
CA GLU A 131 10.70 15.11 -13.82
C GLU A 131 10.16 15.92 -15.01
N VAL A 132 8.87 15.78 -15.34
CA VAL A 132 8.22 16.52 -16.44
C VAL A 132 8.26 18.02 -16.18
N GLY A 133 7.89 18.45 -14.98
CA GLY A 133 7.91 19.87 -14.61
C GLY A 133 9.30 20.46 -14.68
N LYS A 134 10.33 19.71 -14.27
CA LYS A 134 11.71 20.17 -14.38
C LYS A 134 12.18 20.25 -15.83
N GLY A 135 11.82 19.28 -16.66
CA GLY A 135 12.07 19.31 -18.11
C GLY A 135 11.41 20.51 -18.77
N TYR A 136 10.15 20.79 -18.43
CA TYR A 136 9.40 21.94 -18.93
C TYR A 136 10.07 23.27 -18.55
N LEU A 137 10.55 23.44 -17.31
CA LEU A 137 11.32 24.63 -16.92
C LEU A 137 12.58 24.83 -17.77
N VAL A 138 13.33 23.76 -18.05
CA VAL A 138 14.53 23.84 -18.91
C VAL A 138 14.14 24.22 -20.33
N SER A 139 13.03 23.69 -20.84
CA SER A 139 12.52 24.04 -22.17
C SER A 139 12.08 25.49 -22.25
N LEU A 140 11.37 26.01 -21.25
CA LEU A 140 11.01 27.44 -21.19
C LEU A 140 12.25 28.33 -21.18
N ASP A 141 13.28 27.98 -20.39
CA ASP A 141 14.54 28.72 -20.38
C ASP A 141 15.25 28.69 -21.75
N LYS A 142 15.21 27.56 -22.46
CA LYS A 142 15.75 27.46 -23.83
C LYS A 142 14.95 28.30 -24.81
N VAL A 143 13.62 28.19 -24.81
CA VAL A 143 12.74 28.96 -25.71
C VAL A 143 12.93 30.46 -25.48
N MET A 144 13.05 30.90 -24.22
CA MET A 144 13.30 32.30 -23.89
C MET A 144 14.63 32.82 -24.48
N ARG A 145 15.68 32.00 -24.50
CA ARG A 145 16.96 32.33 -25.16
C ARG A 145 16.84 32.36 -26.68
N PHE A 146 16.07 31.46 -27.28
CA PHE A 146 15.85 31.46 -28.73
C PHE A 146 14.94 32.61 -29.19
N LEU A 147 13.99 33.04 -28.34
CA LEU A 147 13.05 34.10 -28.66
C LEU A 147 13.76 35.40 -29.06
N SER A 148 14.82 35.78 -28.35
CA SER A 148 15.62 36.98 -28.66
C SER A 148 16.30 36.94 -30.03
N HIS A 149 16.45 35.77 -30.65
CA HIS A 149 17.06 35.61 -31.97
C HIS A 149 16.04 35.49 -33.11
N VAL A 150 14.77 35.20 -32.80
CA VAL A 150 13.73 34.91 -33.81
C VAL A 150 12.80 36.10 -34.03
N THR A 151 12.54 36.91 -33.00
CA THR A 151 11.58 38.02 -33.11
C THR A 151 12.24 39.33 -33.49
N ILE A 152 11.79 39.92 -34.59
CA ILE A 152 12.22 41.25 -35.06
C ILE A 152 11.38 42.37 -34.42
N TYR A 153 10.13 42.07 -34.05
CA TYR A 153 9.17 43.03 -33.50
C TYR A 153 9.16 43.01 -31.96
N GLU A 154 9.49 44.14 -31.35
CA GLU A 154 9.62 44.31 -29.89
C GLU A 154 8.30 44.03 -29.13
N ASN A 155 7.16 44.38 -29.72
CA ASN A 155 5.86 44.17 -29.08
C ASN A 155 5.51 42.67 -28.96
N VAL A 156 5.84 41.88 -29.99
CA VAL A 156 5.64 40.42 -29.98
C VAL A 156 6.63 39.78 -29.00
N TYR A 157 7.88 40.23 -29.00
CA TYR A 157 8.90 39.76 -28.08
C TYR A 157 8.50 39.94 -26.61
N SER A 158 8.13 41.16 -26.22
CA SER A 158 7.74 41.50 -24.85
C SER A 158 6.49 40.76 -24.39
N THR A 159 5.48 40.60 -25.25
CA THR A 159 4.26 39.85 -24.94
C THR A 159 4.57 38.38 -24.67
N VAL A 160 5.26 37.70 -25.59
CA VAL A 160 5.60 36.27 -25.46
C VAL A 160 6.55 36.03 -24.29
N LYS A 161 7.52 36.92 -24.07
CA LYS A 161 8.43 36.84 -22.92
C LYS A 161 7.68 36.91 -21.60
N THR A 162 6.71 37.82 -21.48
CA THR A 162 5.92 37.98 -20.24
C THR A 162 5.11 36.71 -19.94
N GLU A 163 4.53 36.09 -20.98
CA GLU A 163 3.77 34.83 -20.83
C GLU A 163 4.69 33.66 -20.40
N ILE A 164 5.85 33.52 -21.04
CA ILE A 164 6.84 32.49 -20.68
C ILE A 164 7.33 32.68 -19.23
N GLU A 165 7.60 33.91 -18.80
CA GLU A 165 8.01 34.19 -17.43
C GLU A 165 6.90 33.91 -16.41
N ALA A 166 5.64 34.16 -16.76
CA ALA A 166 4.49 33.84 -15.91
C ALA A 166 4.36 32.32 -15.71
N GLU A 167 4.41 31.55 -16.81
CA GLU A 167 4.37 30.09 -16.77
C GLU A 167 5.55 29.49 -16.00
N ARG A 168 6.76 30.01 -16.23
CA ARG A 168 7.97 29.62 -15.50
C ARG A 168 7.81 29.80 -13.99
N LYS A 169 7.25 30.93 -13.55
CA LYS A 169 6.99 31.20 -12.12
C LYS A 169 5.97 30.23 -11.52
N LYS A 170 4.89 29.92 -12.25
CA LYS A 170 3.88 28.95 -11.80
C LYS A 170 4.49 27.58 -11.58
N VAL A 171 5.22 27.06 -12.57
CA VAL A 171 5.84 25.73 -12.48
C VAL A 171 6.94 25.68 -11.43
N ALA A 172 7.77 26.72 -11.31
CA ALA A 172 8.78 26.82 -10.26
C ALA A 172 8.16 26.78 -8.85
N LYS A 173 7.00 27.43 -8.65
CA LYS A 173 6.27 27.39 -7.38
C LYS A 173 5.80 25.98 -7.04
N VAL A 174 5.20 25.26 -7.99
CA VAL A 174 4.73 23.88 -7.79
C VAL A 174 5.91 22.95 -7.46
N LEU A 175 7.00 23.02 -8.21
CA LEU A 175 8.20 22.20 -7.95
C LEU A 175 8.86 22.53 -6.60
N SER A 176 8.73 23.77 -6.11
CA SER A 176 9.20 24.16 -4.78
C SER A 176 8.37 23.50 -3.68
N ILE A 177 7.04 23.42 -3.85
CA ILE A 177 6.16 22.71 -2.92
C ILE A 177 6.55 21.22 -2.86
N ILE A 178 6.73 20.57 -4.01
CA ILE A 178 7.15 19.16 -4.06
C ILE A 178 8.49 18.94 -3.34
N GLN A 179 9.46 19.84 -3.54
CA GLN A 179 10.75 19.77 -2.85
C GLN A 179 10.66 19.92 -1.34
N LYS A 180 9.69 20.71 -0.86
CA LYS A 180 9.48 20.95 0.57
C LYS A 180 8.75 19.78 1.23
N GLU A 181 7.68 19.30 0.62
CA GLU A 181 6.81 18.26 1.19
C GLU A 181 7.36 16.85 0.97
N HIS A 182 8.04 16.60 -0.17
CA HIS A 182 8.64 15.30 -0.51
C HIS A 182 10.11 15.44 -0.97
N PRO A 183 11.05 15.79 -0.07
CA PRO A 183 12.47 15.94 -0.41
C PRO A 183 13.12 14.73 -1.10
N PRO A 184 12.83 13.46 -0.72
CA PRO A 184 13.45 12.30 -1.34
C PRO A 184 13.22 12.23 -2.86
N ILE A 185 12.04 12.62 -3.33
CA ILE A 185 11.70 12.62 -4.76
C ILE A 185 12.65 13.54 -5.53
N ALA A 186 12.83 14.76 -5.05
CA ALA A 186 13.70 15.73 -5.71
C ALA A 186 15.18 15.30 -5.69
N ILE A 187 15.62 14.66 -4.61
CA ILE A 187 16.97 14.11 -4.48
C ILE A 187 17.15 12.99 -5.52
N THR A 188 16.24 12.01 -5.56
CA THR A 188 16.32 10.88 -6.49
C THR A 188 16.39 11.34 -7.94
N VAL A 189 15.51 12.27 -8.35
CA VAL A 189 15.50 12.80 -9.72
C VAL A 189 16.81 13.53 -10.06
N LYS A 190 17.30 14.39 -9.16
CA LYS A 190 18.55 15.14 -9.38
C LYS A 190 19.75 14.20 -9.45
N THR A 191 19.83 13.22 -8.55
CA THR A 191 20.89 12.20 -8.54
C THR A 191 20.86 11.37 -9.81
N ARG A 192 19.68 10.89 -10.23
CA ARG A 192 19.52 10.15 -11.49
C ARG A 192 19.97 10.97 -12.70
N HIS A 193 19.63 12.26 -12.74
CA HIS A 193 20.08 13.14 -13.82
C HIS A 193 21.60 13.34 -13.81
N ALA A 194 22.21 13.51 -12.63
CA ALA A 194 23.66 13.61 -12.48
C ALA A 194 24.37 12.33 -12.91
N ILE A 195 23.85 11.15 -12.52
CA ILE A 195 24.39 9.85 -12.95
C ILE A 195 24.31 9.75 -14.47
N ARG A 196 23.15 10.03 -15.09
CA ARG A 196 23.00 10.01 -16.56
C ARG A 196 24.03 10.91 -17.26
N LEU A 197 24.26 12.10 -16.73
CA LEU A 197 25.25 13.03 -17.27
C LEU A 197 26.67 12.46 -17.19
N VAL A 198 27.06 11.92 -16.04
CA VAL A 198 28.37 11.31 -15.83
C VAL A 198 28.55 10.08 -16.72
N THR A 199 27.57 9.20 -16.76
CA THR A 199 27.59 7.98 -17.59
C THR A 199 27.68 8.30 -19.08
N ASN A 200 26.98 9.32 -19.56
CA ASN A 200 27.11 9.79 -20.94
C ASN A 200 28.49 10.41 -21.19
N SER A 201 29.00 11.24 -20.27
CA SER A 201 30.35 11.80 -20.39
C SER A 201 31.44 10.73 -20.41
N ILE A 202 31.27 9.63 -19.67
CA ILE A 202 32.19 8.49 -19.71
C ILE A 202 32.08 7.78 -21.07
N ALA A 203 30.87 7.62 -21.62
CA ALA A 203 30.68 7.02 -22.94
C ALA A 203 31.40 7.83 -24.03
N ASP A 204 31.27 9.16 -23.99
CA ASP A 204 31.95 10.07 -24.92
C ASP A 204 33.47 9.95 -24.76
N CYS A 205 33.98 9.95 -23.53
CA CYS A 205 35.42 9.78 -23.26
C CYS A 205 35.97 8.44 -23.77
N ILE A 206 35.22 7.34 -23.65
CA ILE A 206 35.63 6.04 -24.21
C ILE A 206 35.70 6.10 -25.74
N SER A 207 34.76 6.81 -26.38
CA SER A 207 34.77 7.02 -27.82
C SER A 207 36.02 7.81 -28.25
N ASP A 208 36.31 8.91 -27.57
CA ASP A 208 37.46 9.76 -27.85
C ASP A 208 38.79 8.99 -27.70
N LEU A 209 38.96 8.25 -26.59
CA LEU A 209 40.16 7.44 -26.32
C LEU A 209 40.35 6.30 -27.32
N LYS A 210 39.25 5.77 -27.88
CA LYS A 210 39.29 4.78 -28.95
C LYS A 210 39.70 5.41 -30.28
N GLU A 211 39.19 6.59 -30.61
CA GLU A 211 39.55 7.34 -31.82
C GLU A 211 41.02 7.77 -31.80
N ASP A 212 41.54 8.16 -30.65
CA ASP A 212 42.94 8.52 -30.43
C ASP A 212 43.89 7.31 -30.45
N GLY A 213 43.35 6.08 -30.51
CA GLY A 213 44.12 4.84 -30.49
C GLY A 213 44.78 4.54 -29.13
N ILE A 214 44.32 5.19 -28.06
CA ILE A 214 44.80 4.97 -26.69
C ILE A 214 44.21 3.68 -26.11
N LEU A 215 42.97 3.34 -26.47
CA LEU A 215 42.31 2.10 -26.09
C LEU A 215 42.30 1.09 -27.24
N ASP A 216 42.65 -0.16 -26.97
CA ASP A 216 42.44 -1.26 -27.91
C ASP A 216 40.93 -1.56 -28.08
N LEU A 217 40.55 -2.16 -29.20
CA LEU A 217 39.17 -2.56 -29.50
C LEU A 217 38.59 -3.46 -28.40
N ASN A 218 39.41 -4.36 -27.84
CA ASN A 218 38.99 -5.26 -26.77
C ASN A 218 38.76 -4.51 -25.45
N GLU A 219 39.63 -3.56 -25.11
CA GLU A 219 39.50 -2.74 -23.90
C GLU A 219 38.29 -1.81 -23.98
N SER A 220 38.12 -1.13 -25.11
CA SER A 220 36.96 -0.27 -25.39
C SER A 220 35.65 -1.07 -25.29
N ALA A 221 35.60 -2.28 -25.81
CA ALA A 221 34.43 -3.15 -25.72
C ALA A 221 34.12 -3.55 -24.27
N ALA A 222 35.12 -3.98 -23.49
CA ALA A 222 34.93 -4.41 -22.10
C ALA A 222 34.45 -3.27 -21.19
N ILE A 223 35.00 -2.06 -21.37
CA ILE A 223 34.60 -0.88 -20.59
C ILE A 223 33.18 -0.43 -21.00
N SER A 224 32.86 -0.47 -22.30
CA SER A 224 31.52 -0.14 -22.80
C SER A 224 30.46 -1.10 -22.28
N GLU A 225 30.75 -2.40 -22.22
CA GLU A 225 29.85 -3.40 -21.63
C GLU A 225 29.60 -3.13 -20.14
N SER A 226 30.65 -2.78 -19.40
CA SER A 226 30.54 -2.42 -17.99
C SER A 226 29.71 -1.15 -17.78
N LEU A 227 29.86 -0.17 -18.66
CA LEU A 227 29.07 1.06 -18.66
C LEU A 227 27.59 0.81 -18.97
N GLU A 228 27.30 -0.13 -19.87
CA GLU A 228 25.92 -0.49 -20.22
C GLU A 228 25.19 -1.16 -19.04
N LYS A 229 25.87 -2.01 -18.27
CA LYS A 229 25.33 -2.57 -17.02
C LYS A 229 24.90 -1.47 -16.04
N VAL A 230 25.73 -0.45 -15.84
CA VAL A 230 25.40 0.70 -14.98
C VAL A 230 24.20 1.49 -15.52
N LYS A 231 24.07 1.63 -16.85
CA LYS A 231 22.91 2.28 -17.47
C LYS A 231 21.63 1.47 -17.27
N ASP A 232 21.71 0.15 -17.37
CA ASP A 232 20.55 -0.73 -17.17
C ASP A 232 20.09 -0.73 -15.72
N ASP A 233 21.01 -0.80 -14.74
CA ASP A 233 20.69 -0.64 -13.32
C ASP A 233 19.97 0.70 -13.05
N LEU A 234 20.38 1.77 -13.73
CA LEU A 234 19.76 3.09 -13.60
C LEU A 234 18.36 3.16 -14.23
N ARG A 235 18.07 2.36 -15.26
CA ARG A 235 16.74 2.24 -15.87
C ARG A 235 15.78 1.45 -14.98
N GLU A 236 16.28 0.46 -14.26
CA GLU A 236 15.50 -0.38 -13.36
C GLU A 236 15.13 0.29 -12.04
N MET A 237 15.81 1.39 -11.67
CA MET A 237 15.44 2.15 -10.48
C MET A 237 13.98 2.64 -10.58
N PRO A 238 13.15 2.42 -9.54
CA PRO A 238 11.74 2.81 -9.58
C PRO A 238 11.57 4.31 -9.86
N MET A 239 10.55 4.65 -10.65
CA MET A 239 9.98 6.00 -10.71
C MET A 239 9.05 6.21 -9.53
#